data_AF-A0A2V7YDL7-F1
#
_entry.id   AF-A0A2V7YDL7-F1
#
_cell.length_a   1.000
_cell.length_b   1.000
_cell.length_c   1.000
_cell.angle_alpha   90.00
_cell.angle_beta   90.00
_cell.angle_gamma   90.00
#
_symmetry.space_group_name_H-M   'P 1'
#
loop_
_entity.id
_entity.type
_entity.pdbx_description
1 polymer ?
#
loop_
_entity_poly.entity_id
_entity_poly.type
_entity_poly.pdbx_seq_one_letter_code
_entity_poly.pdbx_strand_id
1 'polypeptide(L)' 'KLHKRHINTSATFRQWAIIDMDDKHVRSALRISPHYYNTEQELDALIDALQG' A
#
# COMPACT_ATOMS: atom_id res chain seq x y z
N LYS A 1 10.89 4.32 -3.95
CA LYS A 1 10.68 3.81 -5.33
C LYS A 1 9.31 4.23 -5.87
N LEU A 2 8.20 3.91 -5.18
CA LEU A 2 6.83 4.20 -5.62
C LEU A 2 6.52 5.70 -5.85
N HIS A 3 6.91 6.59 -4.92
CA HIS A 3 6.66 8.04 -5.09
C HIS A 3 7.30 8.63 -6.36
N LYS A 4 8.47 8.11 -6.78
CA LYS A 4 9.17 8.56 -8.00
C LYS A 4 8.42 8.14 -9.27
N ARG A 5 7.55 7.14 -9.16
CA ARG A 5 6.66 6.67 -10.22
C ARG A 5 5.26 7.26 -10.09
N HIS A 6 5.10 8.31 -9.27
CA HIS A 6 3.81 8.96 -9.00
C HIS A 6 2.73 8.04 -8.40
N ILE A 7 3.14 6.96 -7.74
CA ILE A 7 2.24 6.03 -7.04
C ILE A 7 2.09 6.50 -5.59
N ASN A 8 0.89 6.97 -5.25
CA ASN A 8 0.55 7.46 -3.92
C ASN A 8 0.31 6.28 -2.96
N THR A 9 1.01 6.29 -1.82
CA THR A 9 0.89 5.27 -0.78
C THR A 9 1.00 5.95 0.59
N SER A 10 0.52 5.27 1.64
CA SER A 10 0.70 5.72 3.02
C SER A 10 1.25 4.59 3.86
N ALA A 11 2.11 4.90 4.84
CA ALA A 11 2.51 3.94 5.85
C ALA A 11 1.48 3.94 6.98
N THR A 12 1.13 2.75 7.46
CA THR A 12 0.43 2.58 8.74
C THR A 12 1.29 1.77 9.71
N PHE A 13 1.13 2.03 10.99
CA PHE A 13 1.93 1.46 12.07
C PHE A 13 1.00 0.77 13.07
N ARG A 14 1.54 -0.20 13.81
CA ARG A 14 0.80 -0.97 14.81
C ARG A 14 0.00 -0.12 15.79
N GLN A 15 0.52 1.05 16.16
CA GLN A 15 -0.16 2.00 17.06
C GLN A 15 -1.56 2.42 16.58
N TRP A 16 -1.82 2.33 15.27
CA TRP A 16 -3.09 2.71 14.63
C TRP A 16 -4.00 1.52 14.32
N ALA A 17 -3.52 0.28 14.46
CA ALA A 17 -4.23 -0.94 14.06
C ALA A 17 -3.81 -2.14 14.92
N ILE A 18 -3.81 -1.99 16.25
CA ILE A 18 -3.21 -2.93 17.20
C ILE A 18 -3.76 -4.36 17.02
N ILE A 19 -5.08 -4.52 16.98
CA ILE A 19 -5.73 -5.85 16.93
C ILE A 19 -5.34 -6.60 15.65
N ASP A 20 -5.52 -5.97 14.48
CA ASP A 20 -5.23 -6.60 13.18
C ASP A 20 -3.73 -6.85 12.97
N MET A 21 -2.87 -5.93 13.43
CA MET A 21 -1.43 -6.08 13.30
C MET A 21 -0.83 -7.10 14.28
N ASP A 22 -1.40 -7.24 15.48
CA ASP A 22 -1.00 -8.29 16.42
C ASP A 22 -1.36 -9.67 15.88
N ASP A 23 -2.59 -9.85 15.39
CA ASP A 23 -3.04 -11.11 14.78
C ASP A 23 -2.14 -11.52 13.59
N LYS A 24 -1.78 -10.54 12.75
CA LYS A 24 -0.89 -10.75 11.60
C LYS A 24 0.60 -10.78 11.93
N HIS A 25 0.99 -10.53 13.18
CA HIS A 25 2.38 -10.46 13.62
C HIS A 25 3.23 -9.45 12.82
N VAL A 26 2.66 -8.31 12.43
CA VAL A 26 3.34 -7.24 11.67
C VAL A 26 3.44 -5.95 12.47
N ARG A 27 4.47 -5.12 12.21
CA ARG A 27 4.68 -3.85 12.91
C ARG A 27 4.25 -2.61 12.12
N SER A 28 4.18 -2.76 10.81
CA SER A 28 3.80 -1.71 9.88
C SER A 28 3.26 -2.34 8.60
N ALA A 29 2.45 -1.59 7.87
CA ALA A 29 2.02 -1.96 6.54
C ALA A 29 2.12 -0.76 5.59
N LEU A 30 2.38 -1.07 4.32
CA LEU A 30 2.19 -0.13 3.23
C LEU A 30 0.72 -0.20 2.81
N ARG A 31 0.01 0.92 2.88
CA ARG A 31 -1.39 1.02 2.46
C ARG A 31 -1.48 1.66 1.09
N ILE A 32 -2.11 0.93 0.19
CA ILE A 32 -2.60 1.40 -1.10
C ILE A 32 -4.11 1.62 -0.97
N SER A 33 -4.61 2.72 -1.52
CA SER A 33 -6.05 3.03 -1.51
C SER A 33 -6.52 3.34 -2.93
N PRO A 34 -6.72 2.33 -3.80
CA PRO A 34 -7.37 2.53 -5.08
C PRO A 34 -8.78 3.10 -4.86
N HIS A 35 -9.21 4.01 -5.73
CA HIS A 35 -10.52 4.63 -5.71
C HIS A 35 -11.25 4.39 -7.03
N TYR A 36 -12.54 4.75 -7.11
CA TYR A 36 -13.40 4.50 -8.28
C TYR A 36 -12.90 5.09 -9.61
N TYR A 37 -11.92 6.00 -9.55
CA TYR A 37 -11.33 6.64 -10.73
C TYR A 37 -10.02 6.00 -11.17
N ASN A 38 -9.49 5.03 -10.41
CA ASN A 38 -8.29 4.33 -10.84
C ASN A 38 -8.60 3.39 -11.99
N THR A 39 -7.67 3.31 -12.95
CA THR A 39 -7.77 2.39 -14.08
C THR A 39 -7.03 1.08 -13.80
N GLU A 40 -7.38 0.03 -14.53
CA GLU A 40 -6.64 -1.24 -14.48
C GLU A 40 -5.16 -1.04 -14.83
N GLN A 41 -4.83 -0.17 -15.80
CA GLN A 41 -3.43 0.11 -16.13
C GLN A 41 -2.66 0.78 -14.98
N GLU A 42 -3.32 1.60 -14.16
CA GLU A 42 -2.70 2.18 -12.96
C GLU A 42 -2.48 1.10 -11.88
N LEU A 43 -3.37 0.12 -11.76
CA LEU A 43 -3.20 -1.03 -10.88
C LEU A 43 -2.05 -1.93 -11.34
N ASP A 44 -1.96 -2.20 -12.64
CA ASP A 44 -0.85 -2.96 -13.24
C ASP A 44 0.50 -2.28 -12.95
N ALA A 45 0.58 -0.96 -13.15
CA ALA A 45 1.79 -0.19 -12.86
C ALA A 45 2.19 -0.24 -11.37
N LEU A 46 1.22 -0.29 -10.45
CA LEU A 46 1.48 -0.50 -9.03
C LEU A 46 2.05 -1.90 -8.78
N ILE A 47 1.45 -2.95 -9.33
CA ILE A 47 1.89 -4.34 -9.14
C ILE A 47 3.33 -4.50 -9.66
N ASP A 48 3.60 -4.01 -10.87
CA ASP A 48 4.94 -4.02 -11.46
C ASP A 48 5.96 -3.29 -10.58
N ALA A 49 5.56 -2.19 -9.96
CA ALA A 49 6.44 -1.42 -9.07
C ALA A 49 6.68 -2.10 -7.71
N LEU A 50 5.84 -3.05 -7.29
CA LEU A 50 6.01 -3.85 -6.07
C LEU A 50 6.86 -5.11 -6.30
N GLN A 51 6.92 -5.61 -7.54
CA GLN A 51 7.67 -6.82 -7.89
C GLN A 51 9.19 -6.57 -8.13
N GLY A 52 9.66 -5.32 -8.17
CA GLY A 52 11.07 -4.94 -8.42
C GLY A 52 11.76 -4.10 -7.34
#